data_AF-A0A8T6DX41-F1
#
_entry.id   AF-A0A8T6DX41-F1
#
_cell.length_a   1.000
_cell.length_b   1.000
_cell.length_c   1.000
_cell.angle_alpha   90.00
_cell.angle_beta   90.00
_cell.angle_gamma   90.00
#
_symmetry.space_group_name_H-M   'P 1'
#
loop_
_entity.id
_entity.type
_entity.pdbx_description
1 polymer ?
#
loop_
_entity_poly.entity_id
_entity_poly.type
_entity_poly.pdbx_seq_one_letter_code
_entity_poly.pdbx_strand_id
1 'polypeptide(L)'
;MLILTAFAAGSLAAVESVEIRSRLDPNAIEITGIDVLFLYDEATAARIPATKSAWYGNRRTLTMELGEAFDLVSTFIPQGFDSARLNLPDRAADAIRVLVFAEHGASDAPPVDITEMTNVLIEIDPFGIQVSRQ
;
A
#
# COMPACT_ATOMS: atom_id res chain seq x y z
N MET A 1 -30.63 11.93 26.53
CA MET A 1 -29.21 11.91 26.16
C MET A 1 -29.12 11.38 24.74
N LEU A 2 -28.93 12.26 23.77
CA LEU A 2 -28.88 11.90 22.35
C LEU A 2 -27.41 11.63 22.00
N ILE A 3 -27.06 10.38 21.71
CA ILE A 3 -25.74 10.03 21.20
C ILE A 3 -25.80 10.25 19.68
N LEU A 4 -25.17 11.32 19.20
CA LEU A 4 -24.87 11.47 17.77
C LEU A 4 -23.66 10.59 17.45
N THR A 5 -23.89 9.45 16.81
CA THR A 5 -22.85 8.72 16.10
C THR A 5 -22.54 9.49 14.82
N ALA A 6 -21.39 10.18 14.78
CA ALA A 6 -20.83 10.69 13.55
C ALA A 6 -20.35 9.49 12.71
N PHE A 7 -21.04 9.20 11.61
CA PHE A 7 -20.44 8.45 10.52
C PHE A 7 -19.38 9.36 9.88
N ALA A 8 -18.12 8.96 9.92
CA ALA A 8 -17.12 9.57 9.04
C ALA A 8 -17.60 9.33 7.60
N ALA A 9 -17.95 10.40 6.90
CA ALA A 9 -18.12 10.31 5.45
C ALA A 9 -16.74 9.90 4.90
N GLY A 10 -16.65 8.73 4.28
CA GLY A 10 -15.41 8.27 3.66
C GLY A 10 -14.93 9.32 2.67
N SER A 11 -13.74 9.85 2.90
CA SER A 11 -13.03 10.67 1.91
C SER A 11 -12.56 9.77 0.79
N LEU A 12 -12.62 10.29 -0.44
CA LEU A 12 -11.92 9.68 -1.56
C LEU A 12 -10.41 9.85 -1.36
N ALA A 13 -9.65 8.93 -1.94
CA ALA A 13 -8.20 8.91 -1.86
C ALA A 13 -7.62 10.19 -2.44
N ALA A 14 -6.76 10.84 -1.65
CA ALA A 14 -6.03 12.02 -2.09
C ALA A 14 -4.79 11.68 -2.93
N VAL A 15 -4.43 10.39 -3.03
CA VAL A 15 -3.17 9.91 -3.64
C VAL A 15 -3.07 10.26 -5.12
N GLU A 16 -2.19 11.19 -5.44
CA GLU A 16 -1.85 11.60 -6.81
C GLU A 16 -0.52 11.00 -7.29
N SER A 17 0.39 10.70 -6.36
CA SER A 17 1.69 10.09 -6.70
C SER A 17 2.22 9.16 -5.62
N VAL A 18 2.91 8.11 -6.07
CA VAL A 18 3.71 7.23 -5.21
C VAL A 18 5.10 7.08 -5.83
N GLU A 19 6.09 7.62 -5.12
CA GLU A 19 7.51 7.49 -5.43
C GLU A 19 8.15 6.48 -4.47
N ILE A 20 9.01 5.61 -4.99
CA ILE A 20 9.80 4.68 -4.20
C ILE A 20 11.26 5.05 -4.37
N ARG A 21 11.99 5.18 -3.27
CA ARG A 21 13.44 5.40 -3.25
C ARG A 21 14.11 4.29 -2.48
N SER A 22 15.18 3.75 -3.04
CA SER A 22 15.95 2.70 -2.39
C SER A 22 17.37 3.19 -2.20
N ARG A 23 17.80 3.31 -0.95
CA ARG A 23 19.13 3.84 -0.64
C ARG A 23 20.19 2.78 -0.89
N LEU A 24 21.38 3.21 -1.31
CA LEU A 24 22.54 2.34 -1.55
C LEU A 24 22.96 1.65 -0.25
N ASP A 25 22.60 0.38 -0.09
CA ASP A 25 23.28 -0.53 0.82
C ASP A 25 24.27 -1.39 0.01
N PRO A 26 25.59 -1.15 0.12
CA PRO A 26 26.60 -1.91 -0.62
C PRO A 26 26.66 -3.39 -0.23
N ASN A 27 25.95 -3.83 0.82
CA ASN A 27 25.88 -5.23 1.26
C ASN A 27 24.56 -5.92 0.92
N ALA A 28 23.57 -5.22 0.37
CA ALA A 28 22.25 -5.79 0.12
C ALA A 28 22.13 -6.40 -1.28
N ILE A 29 21.80 -7.69 -1.35
CA ILE A 29 21.37 -8.40 -2.58
C ILE A 29 19.83 -8.58 -2.56
N GLU A 30 19.15 -7.92 -1.62
CA GLU A 30 17.73 -8.14 -1.37
C GLU A 30 16.86 -7.35 -2.35
N ILE A 31 15.83 -8.01 -2.88
CA ILE A 31 14.77 -7.40 -3.68
C ILE A 31 13.54 -7.38 -2.80
N THR A 32 12.89 -6.23 -2.69
CA THR A 32 11.68 -6.09 -1.87
C THR A 32 10.47 -5.82 -2.73
N GLY A 33 9.42 -6.63 -2.58
CA GLY A 33 8.10 -6.37 -3.14
C GLY A 33 7.36 -5.29 -2.36
N ILE A 34 6.78 -4.33 -3.09
CA ILE A 34 5.83 -3.35 -2.60
C ILE A 34 4.51 -3.57 -3.33
N ASP A 35 3.43 -3.73 -2.59
CA ASP A 35 2.06 -3.85 -3.10
C ASP A 35 1.24 -2.65 -2.62
N VAL A 36 0.67 -1.89 -3.55
CA VAL A 36 -0.26 -0.79 -3.27
C VAL A 36 -1.65 -1.18 -3.76
N LEU A 37 -2.60 -1.23 -2.83
CA LEU A 37 -3.98 -1.64 -3.08
C LEU A 37 -4.87 -0.41 -3.08
N PHE A 38 -5.70 -0.27 -4.11
CA PHE A 38 -6.74 0.75 -4.23
C PHE A 38 -8.10 0.08 -4.05
N LEU A 39 -8.80 0.42 -2.97
CA LEU A 39 -10.03 -0.22 -2.53
C LEU A 39 -11.20 0.74 -2.71
N TYR A 40 -12.26 0.31 -3.41
CA TYR A 40 -13.34 1.19 -3.87
C TYR A 40 -14.61 1.09 -3.00
N ASP A 41 -14.73 0.06 -2.18
CA ASP A 41 -15.88 -0.17 -1.32
C ASP A 41 -15.51 -0.84 0.01
N GLU A 42 -16.35 -0.64 1.02
CA GLU A 42 -16.12 -1.15 2.38
C GLU A 42 -16.16 -2.67 2.48
N ALA A 43 -16.95 -3.35 1.64
CA ALA A 43 -17.07 -4.81 1.69
C ALA A 43 -15.79 -5.47 1.18
N THR A 44 -15.22 -4.97 0.09
CA THR A 44 -13.91 -5.38 -0.41
C THR A 44 -12.82 -5.06 0.59
N ALA A 45 -12.82 -3.85 1.13
CA ALA A 45 -11.80 -3.42 2.05
C ALA A 45 -11.82 -4.17 3.39
N ALA A 46 -12.97 -4.66 3.85
CA ALA A 46 -13.09 -5.53 5.02
C ALA A 46 -12.54 -6.95 4.79
N ARG A 47 -12.33 -7.37 3.53
CA ARG A 47 -11.73 -8.67 3.18
C ARG A 47 -10.21 -8.63 3.11
N ILE A 48 -9.60 -7.44 3.07
CA ILE A 48 -8.15 -7.32 3.00
C ILE A 48 -7.54 -7.71 4.35
N PRO A 49 -6.53 -8.61 4.38
CA PRO A 49 -5.90 -9.02 5.62
C PRO A 49 -5.24 -7.86 6.36
N ALA A 50 -5.32 -7.87 7.69
CA ALA A 50 -4.74 -6.83 8.53
C ALA A 50 -3.21 -6.96 8.73
N THR A 51 -2.57 -8.00 8.19
CA THR A 51 -1.13 -8.26 8.39
C THR A 51 -0.43 -8.61 7.08
N LYS A 52 0.85 -8.27 7.02
CA LYS A 52 1.73 -8.58 5.90
C LYS A 52 1.73 -10.06 5.53
N SER A 53 2.01 -10.94 6.50
CA SER A 53 2.11 -12.38 6.25
C SER A 53 0.80 -12.97 5.72
N ALA A 54 -0.35 -12.50 6.22
CA ALA A 54 -1.65 -12.94 5.72
C ALA A 54 -1.94 -12.40 4.31
N TRP A 55 -1.53 -11.17 3.98
CA TRP A 55 -1.60 -10.64 2.62
C TRP A 55 -0.76 -11.48 1.66
N TYR A 56 0.57 -11.53 1.83
CA TYR A 56 1.44 -12.22 0.90
C TYR A 56 1.19 -13.73 0.85
N GLY A 57 0.77 -14.36 1.96
CA GLY A 57 0.41 -15.77 2.01
C GLY A 57 -0.86 -16.12 1.24
N ASN A 58 -1.80 -15.16 1.07
CA ASN A 58 -3.08 -15.38 0.39
C ASN A 58 -3.26 -14.55 -0.88
N ARG A 59 -2.27 -13.72 -1.24
CA ARG A 59 -2.37 -12.71 -2.29
C ARG A 59 -2.97 -13.25 -3.58
N ARG A 60 -2.43 -14.38 -4.07
CA ARG A 60 -2.93 -15.01 -5.30
C ARG A 60 -4.42 -15.34 -5.23
N THR A 61 -4.85 -15.98 -4.14
CA THR A 61 -6.25 -16.35 -3.92
C THR A 61 -7.14 -15.12 -3.83
N LEU A 62 -6.73 -14.11 -3.05
CA LEU A 62 -7.49 -12.86 -2.89
C LEU A 62 -7.62 -12.09 -4.20
N THR A 63 -6.55 -11.96 -4.98
CA THR A 63 -6.60 -11.31 -6.30
C THR A 63 -7.53 -12.06 -7.26
N MET A 64 -7.52 -13.40 -7.23
CA MET A 64 -8.43 -14.20 -8.05
C MET A 64 -9.90 -14.08 -7.62
N GLU A 65 -10.17 -14.06 -6.31
CA GLU A 65 -11.53 -14.00 -5.77
C GLU A 65 -12.17 -12.61 -5.84
N LEU A 66 -11.37 -11.56 -5.63
CA LEU A 66 -11.86 -10.17 -5.64
C LEU A 66 -11.91 -9.60 -7.06
N GLY A 67 -11.09 -10.12 -7.99
CA GLY A 67 -11.09 -9.70 -9.39
C GLY A 67 -10.97 -8.18 -9.53
N GLU A 68 -11.93 -7.56 -10.21
CA GLU A 68 -11.95 -6.12 -10.50
C GLU A 68 -12.50 -5.24 -9.36
N ALA A 69 -12.80 -5.83 -8.18
CA ALA A 69 -13.31 -5.09 -7.03
C ALA A 69 -12.26 -4.17 -6.36
N PHE A 70 -10.99 -4.35 -6.71
CA PHE A 70 -9.89 -3.49 -6.28
C PHE A 70 -8.81 -3.47 -7.37
N ASP A 71 -7.90 -2.51 -7.30
CA ASP A 71 -6.69 -2.52 -8.11
C ASP A 71 -5.46 -2.81 -7.24
N LEU A 72 -4.51 -3.56 -7.82
CA LEU A 72 -3.24 -3.90 -7.21
C LEU A 72 -2.09 -3.41 -8.09
N VAL A 73 -1.30 -2.48 -7.57
CA VAL A 73 -0.03 -2.08 -8.17
C VAL A 73 1.10 -2.75 -7.40
N SER A 74 1.83 -3.63 -8.07
CA SER A 74 2.99 -4.31 -7.50
C SER A 74 4.27 -3.87 -8.16
N THR A 75 5.31 -3.69 -7.35
CA THR A 75 6.65 -3.37 -7.83
C THR A 75 7.70 -4.08 -6.99
N PHE A 76 8.75 -4.55 -7.65
CA PHE A 76 9.91 -5.15 -7.02
C PHE A 76 11.08 -4.18 -7.13
N ILE A 77 11.60 -3.74 -5.99
CA ILE A 77 12.70 -2.79 -5.93
C ILE A 77 13.94 -3.49 -5.38
N PRO A 78 15.02 -3.59 -6.17
CA PRO A 78 16.32 -3.96 -5.64
C PRO A 78 16.80 -2.94 -4.61
N GLN A 79 17.44 -3.40 -3.54
CA GLN A 79 18.13 -2.49 -2.64
C GLN A 79 19.30 -1.78 -3.36
N GLY A 80 19.46 -0.49 -3.09
CA GLY A 80 20.41 0.37 -3.80
C GLY A 80 20.01 0.82 -5.21
N PHE A 81 18.74 0.64 -5.60
CA PHE A 81 18.19 1.22 -6.82
C PHE A 81 17.76 2.68 -6.61
N ASP A 82 18.09 3.59 -7.51
CA ASP A 82 17.87 5.04 -7.37
C ASP A 82 16.42 5.40 -6.96
N SER A 83 15.47 5.27 -7.89
CA SER A 83 14.06 5.56 -7.61
C SER A 83 13.13 4.98 -8.67
N ALA A 84 11.89 4.72 -8.28
CA ALA A 84 10.80 4.33 -9.17
C ALA A 84 9.56 5.18 -8.87
N ARG A 85 8.80 5.54 -9.91
CA ARG A 85 7.46 6.11 -9.74
C ARG A 85 6.44 5.06 -10.18
N LEU A 86 5.45 4.80 -9.34
CA LEU A 86 4.40 3.85 -9.66
C LEU A 86 3.43 4.45 -10.69
N ASN A 87 3.00 3.64 -11.65
CA ASN A 87 1.85 3.98 -12.49
C ASN A 87 0.58 3.64 -11.70
N LEU A 88 -0.21 4.65 -11.37
CA LEU A 88 -1.44 4.47 -10.63
C LEU A 88 -2.56 3.96 -11.56
N PRO A 89 -3.56 3.22 -11.03
CA PRO A 89 -4.73 2.84 -11.80
C PRO A 89 -5.52 4.06 -12.29
N ASP A 90 -6.20 3.96 -13.44
CA ASP A 90 -7.01 5.07 -13.99
C ASP A 90 -8.09 5.56 -13.01
N ARG A 91 -8.62 4.65 -12.19
CA ARG A 91 -9.67 4.90 -11.19
C ARG A 91 -9.12 5.17 -9.78
N ALA A 92 -7.83 5.45 -9.63
CA ALA A 92 -7.19 5.66 -8.32
C ALA A 92 -7.91 6.69 -7.43
N ALA A 93 -8.40 7.77 -8.04
CA ALA A 93 -9.13 8.84 -7.34
C ALA A 93 -10.49 8.40 -6.78
N ASP A 94 -11.03 7.26 -7.22
CA ASP A 94 -12.30 6.71 -6.73
C ASP A 94 -12.11 5.81 -5.50
N ALA A 95 -10.86 5.50 -5.12
CA ALA A 95 -10.58 4.64 -3.98
C ALA A 95 -11.04 5.31 -2.67
N ILE A 96 -11.69 4.55 -1.79
CA ILE A 96 -12.03 4.98 -0.43
C ILE A 96 -10.95 4.61 0.58
N ARG A 97 -10.05 3.68 0.21
CA ARG A 97 -8.87 3.30 0.98
C ARG A 97 -7.72 2.94 0.05
N VAL A 98 -6.51 3.41 0.39
CA VAL A 98 -5.28 3.02 -0.29
C VAL A 98 -4.28 2.48 0.72
N LEU A 99 -3.90 1.22 0.54
CA LEU A 99 -3.06 0.48 1.50
C LEU A 99 -1.74 0.06 0.87
N VAL A 100 -0.64 0.22 1.61
CA VAL A 100 0.70 -0.21 1.21
C VAL A 100 1.12 -1.42 2.05
N PHE A 101 1.41 -2.53 1.38
CA PHE A 101 2.14 -3.66 1.94
C PHE A 101 3.57 -3.68 1.43
N ALA A 102 4.49 -3.97 2.33
CA ALA A 102 5.91 -4.06 2.07
C ALA A 102 6.40 -5.45 2.49
N GLU A 103 7.14 -6.16 1.63
CA GLU A 103 7.53 -7.55 1.89
C GLU A 103 8.56 -7.67 3.04
N HIS A 104 9.43 -6.66 3.19
CA HIS A 104 10.43 -6.63 4.27
C HIS A 104 9.86 -6.08 5.59
N GLY A 105 10.44 -6.46 6.74
CA GLY A 105 10.00 -6.07 8.09
C GLY A 105 9.29 -7.18 8.89
N ALA A 106 8.58 -6.82 9.96
CA ALA A 106 7.88 -7.79 10.82
C ALA A 106 6.74 -8.51 10.09
N SER A 107 6.54 -9.81 10.32
CA SER A 107 5.53 -10.63 9.63
C SER A 107 4.09 -10.24 9.96
N ASP A 108 3.87 -9.69 11.14
CA ASP A 108 2.60 -9.19 11.68
C ASP A 108 2.39 -7.69 11.45
N ALA A 109 3.33 -7.02 10.76
CA ALA A 109 3.19 -5.61 10.43
C ALA A 109 1.87 -5.34 9.68
N PRO A 110 1.09 -4.32 10.09
CA PRO A 110 -0.10 -3.92 9.36
C PRO A 110 0.29 -3.20 8.07
N PRO A 111 -0.63 -3.11 7.08
CA PRO A 111 -0.44 -2.20 5.96
C PRO A 111 -0.37 -0.75 6.44
N VAL A 112 0.34 0.09 5.70
CA VAL A 112 0.28 1.54 5.90
C VAL A 112 -0.89 2.10 5.10
N ASP A 113 -1.80 2.79 5.78
CA ASP A 113 -2.89 3.53 5.14
C ASP A 113 -2.36 4.88 4.62
N ILE A 114 -2.42 5.07 3.30
CA ILE A 114 -1.97 6.28 2.62
C ILE A 114 -3.13 7.07 1.99
N THR A 115 -4.38 6.72 2.31
CA THR A 115 -5.59 7.31 1.69
C THR A 115 -5.57 8.85 1.70
N GLU A 116 -5.12 9.42 2.82
CA GLU A 116 -5.06 10.87 3.05
C GLU A 116 -3.69 11.48 2.70
N MET A 117 -2.89 10.84 1.83
CA MET A 117 -1.57 11.32 1.44
C MET A 117 -1.55 11.65 -0.05
N THR A 118 -1.44 12.94 -0.40
CA THR A 118 -1.44 13.36 -1.81
C THR A 118 -0.21 12.88 -2.57
N ASN A 119 0.97 13.11 -2.01
CA ASN A 119 2.24 12.65 -2.57
C ASN A 119 2.90 11.73 -1.57
N VAL A 120 3.11 10.47 -1.96
CA VAL A 120 3.65 9.43 -1.09
C VAL A 120 5.08 9.12 -1.48
N LEU A 121 5.96 9.09 -0.50
CA LEU A 121 7.32 8.56 -0.62
C LEU A 121 7.44 7.28 0.20
N ILE A 122 7.83 6.20 -0.48
CA ILE A 122 8.22 4.93 0.13
C ILE A 122 9.75 4.88 0.08
N GLU A 123 10.40 4.98 1.23
CA GLU A 123 11.86 4.83 1.34
C GLU A 123 12.20 3.43 1.84
N ILE A 124 13.14 2.79 1.14
CA ILE A 124 13.76 1.53 1.52
C ILE A 124 15.20 1.85 1.95
N ASP A 125 15.53 1.52 3.20
CA ASP A 125 16.86 1.74 3.76
C ASP A 125 17.27 0.57 4.69
N PRO A 126 18.50 0.58 5.24
CA PRO A 126 18.99 -0.53 6.08
C PRO A 126 18.17 -0.80 7.34
N PHE A 127 17.30 0.12 7.77
CA PHE A 127 16.42 -0.03 8.93
C PHE A 127 15.02 -0.52 8.54
N GLY A 128 14.74 -0.66 7.25
CA GLY A 128 13.50 -1.22 6.71
C GLY A 128 12.80 -0.28 5.75
N ILE A 129 11.47 -0.29 5.80
CA ILE A 129 10.62 0.45 4.86
C ILE A 129 9.84 1.51 5.60
N GLN A 130 9.94 2.74 5.11
CA GLN A 130 9.24 3.91 5.65
C GLN A 130 8.31 4.48 4.58
N VAL A 131 7.10 4.83 5.00
CA VAL A 131 6.10 5.46 4.12
C VAL A 131 5.77 6.82 4.70
N SER A 132 5.89 7.87 3.89
CA SER A 132 5.73 9.25 4.33
C SER A 132 5.07 10.13 3.26
N ARG A 133 4.61 11.31 3.69
CA ARG A 133 4.15 12.37 2.79
C ARG A 133 5.35 13.17 2.26
N GLN A 134 5.32 13.55 0.98
CA GLN A 134 6.22 14.56 0.42
C GLN A 134 5.67 15.98 0.58
#